data_AF-A0A439VS52-F1
#
_entry.id   AF-A0A439VS52-F1
#
_cell.length_a   1.000
_cell.length_b   1.000
_cell.length_c   1.000
_cell.angle_alpha   90.00
_cell.angle_beta   90.00
_cell.angle_gamma   90.00
#
_symmetry.space_group_name_H-M   'P 1'
#
loop_
_entity.id
_entity.type
_entity.pdbx_description
1 polymer ?
#
loop_
_entity_poly.entity_id
_entity_poly.type
_entity_poly.pdbx_seq_one_letter_code
_entity_poly.pdbx_strand_id
1 'polypeptide(L)'
;MCGRFALTATPDQTAAFLDVAGLDDFPARYNIAPTQPILTAVAGAPRGPGSNLPDRLPMLVRWGLIPTWVKDTREFPLLFNARSEGAAEKASFKAAMRHRRALVPASGFYEWRQTGGKKGQPYWIRPRHSGLIAFAGLIETYAEPGGSEMDTGAILTISANADIAHIHDRMPVVIDPEDFARWLDCRTLEPRDVADLLRPAQLDFFEAIPVSDLVNKVANTGPEIQQRGEIGPEPDKVKRQKPGADDSQMTLF
;
A
#
# COMPACT_ATOMS: atom_id res chain seq x y z
N MET A 1 3.85 -7.21 -4.15
CA MET A 1 3.42 -6.72 -2.82
C MET A 1 3.82 -5.28 -2.90
N CYS A 2 2.90 -4.33 -2.69
CA CYS A 2 3.18 -2.92 -2.98
C CYS A 2 4.36 -2.42 -2.14
N GLY A 3 5.54 -2.34 -2.75
CA GLY A 3 6.81 -2.03 -2.10
C GLY A 3 7.43 -0.73 -2.58
N ARG A 4 6.69 0.03 -3.39
CA ARG A 4 7.08 1.36 -3.84
C ARG A 4 5.86 2.16 -4.23
N PHE A 5 5.83 3.42 -3.83
CA PHE A 5 4.79 4.35 -4.30
C PHE A 5 5.34 5.76 -4.45
N ALA A 6 4.49 6.67 -4.93
CA ALA A 6 4.85 8.08 -5.04
C ALA A 6 3.76 8.97 -4.46
N LEU A 7 4.16 10.15 -4.00
CA LEU A 7 3.27 11.25 -3.64
C LEU A 7 3.84 12.50 -4.32
N THR A 8 3.28 12.84 -5.47
CA THR A 8 3.75 13.96 -6.32
C THR A 8 2.81 15.16 -6.28
N ALA A 9 1.63 15.01 -5.66
CA ALA A 9 0.72 16.11 -5.40
C ALA A 9 1.36 17.12 -4.43
N THR A 10 0.96 18.38 -4.53
CA THR A 10 1.44 19.42 -3.61
C THR A 10 0.89 19.21 -2.20
N PRO A 11 1.51 19.83 -1.18
CA PRO A 11 0.95 19.83 0.17
C PRO A 11 -0.49 20.33 0.21
N ASP A 12 -0.83 21.42 -0.50
CA ASP A 12 -2.19 21.96 -0.54
C ASP A 12 -3.21 20.98 -1.15
N GLN A 13 -2.85 20.32 -2.26
CA GLN A 13 -3.69 19.30 -2.88
C GLN A 13 -3.90 18.10 -1.95
N THR A 14 -2.85 17.70 -1.24
CA THR A 14 -2.88 16.58 -0.31
C THR A 14 -3.70 16.91 0.94
N ALA A 15 -3.55 18.11 1.48
CA ALA A 15 -4.30 18.62 2.61
C ALA A 15 -5.80 18.70 2.29
N ALA A 16 -6.14 19.26 1.13
CA ALA A 16 -7.52 19.33 0.64
C ALA A 16 -8.13 17.94 0.40
N PHE A 17 -7.36 17.02 -0.20
CA PHE A 17 -7.83 15.65 -0.46
C PHE A 17 -8.12 14.87 0.84
N LEU A 18 -7.25 15.00 1.84
CA LEU A 18 -7.42 14.31 3.12
C LEU A 18 -8.35 15.04 4.09
N ASP A 19 -8.73 16.29 3.80
CA ASP A 19 -9.43 17.20 4.72
C ASP A 19 -8.69 17.34 6.06
N VAL A 20 -7.40 17.69 5.97
CA VAL A 20 -6.53 17.94 7.13
C VAL A 20 -6.06 19.38 7.14
N ALA A 21 -5.88 19.92 8.34
CA ALA A 21 -5.27 21.24 8.56
C ALA A 21 -3.83 21.09 9.07
N GLY A 22 -3.00 22.12 8.87
CA GLY A 22 -1.66 22.19 9.44
C GLY A 22 -0.69 21.15 8.88
N LEU A 23 -0.85 20.78 7.61
CA LEU A 23 0.10 19.92 6.91
C LEU A 23 1.37 20.73 6.60
N ASP A 24 2.50 20.28 7.11
CA ASP A 24 3.80 20.88 6.81
C ASP A 24 4.14 20.77 5.31
N ASP A 25 4.99 21.67 4.83
CA ASP A 25 5.50 21.62 3.45
C ASP A 25 6.39 20.37 3.26
N PHE A 26 6.27 19.73 2.10
CA PHE A 26 7.08 18.58 1.72
C PHE A 26 7.31 18.55 0.21
N PRO A 27 8.49 18.06 -0.23
CA PRO A 27 8.77 17.94 -1.66
C PRO A 27 7.96 16.78 -2.28
N ALA A 28 7.71 16.88 -3.58
CA ALA A 28 7.22 15.74 -4.35
C ALA A 28 8.19 14.55 -4.23
N ARG A 29 7.65 13.36 -3.94
CA ARG A 29 8.42 12.13 -3.76
C ARG A 29 8.00 11.09 -4.78
N TYR A 30 8.87 10.85 -5.75
CA TYR A 30 8.60 9.94 -6.87
C TYR A 30 8.88 8.47 -6.55
N ASN A 31 9.63 8.17 -5.48
CA ASN A 31 10.15 6.83 -5.23
C ASN A 31 10.21 6.47 -3.73
N ILE A 32 9.04 6.42 -3.08
CA ILE A 32 8.91 6.15 -1.64
C ILE A 32 9.04 4.66 -1.37
N ALA A 33 10.07 4.28 -0.62
CA ALA A 33 10.39 2.89 -0.29
C ALA A 33 10.10 2.54 1.18
N PRO A 34 9.96 1.24 1.52
CA PRO A 34 9.85 0.80 2.91
C PRO A 34 10.99 1.36 3.77
N THR A 35 10.73 1.48 5.05
CA THR A 35 11.54 2.11 6.12
C THR A 35 11.61 3.63 6.08
N GLN A 36 11.23 4.27 4.97
CA GLN A 36 11.15 5.72 4.90
C GLN A 36 9.92 6.25 5.65
N PRO A 37 9.95 7.52 6.12
CA PRO A 37 8.75 8.17 6.64
C PRO A 37 7.71 8.33 5.52
N ILE A 38 6.44 8.16 5.83
CA ILE A 38 5.30 8.37 4.94
C ILE A 38 4.26 9.23 5.63
N LEU A 39 3.63 10.12 4.86
CA LEU A 39 2.49 10.89 5.33
C LEU A 39 1.29 9.97 5.48
N THR A 40 0.54 10.18 6.56
CA THR A 40 -0.72 9.51 6.84
C THR A 40 -1.73 10.51 7.38
N ALA A 41 -3.02 10.22 7.28
CA ALA A 41 -4.06 10.90 8.03
C ALA A 41 -4.75 9.91 8.97
N VAL A 42 -4.98 10.35 10.21
CA VAL A 42 -5.64 9.59 11.27
C VAL A 42 -6.87 10.34 11.75
N ALA A 43 -7.78 9.67 12.46
CA ALA A 43 -8.87 10.36 13.14
C ALA A 43 -8.32 11.38 14.14
N GLY A 44 -8.86 12.60 14.12
CA GLY A 44 -8.56 13.64 15.10
C GLY A 44 -9.08 13.28 16.49
N ALA A 45 -8.87 14.17 17.47
CA ALA A 45 -9.41 13.97 18.82
C ALA A 45 -10.96 14.06 18.85
N PRO A 46 -11.64 13.46 19.84
CA PRO A 46 -13.07 13.69 20.05
C PRO A 46 -13.38 15.18 20.17
N ARG A 47 -14.44 15.62 19.49
CA ARG A 47 -14.88 17.01 19.48
C ARG A 47 -16.02 17.20 20.47
N GLY A 48 -15.93 18.27 21.26
CA GLY A 48 -17.08 18.80 21.98
C GLY A 48 -18.02 19.59 21.03
N PRO A 49 -19.28 19.83 21.44
CA PRO A 49 -20.19 20.70 20.67
C PRO A 49 -19.56 22.07 20.39
N GLY A 50 -19.58 22.51 19.14
CA GLY A 50 -19.01 23.80 18.71
C GLY A 50 -17.49 23.83 18.51
N SER A 51 -16.81 22.67 18.54
CA SER A 51 -15.37 22.59 18.28
C SER A 51 -15.05 22.71 16.78
N ASN A 52 -14.09 23.57 16.46
CA ASN A 52 -13.51 23.74 15.12
C ASN A 52 -12.23 22.91 14.91
N LEU A 53 -11.95 21.93 15.77
CA LEU A 53 -10.82 21.02 15.56
C LEU A 53 -11.05 20.21 14.27
N PRO A 54 -10.00 19.91 13.50
CA PRO A 54 -10.13 19.10 12.31
C PRO A 54 -10.51 17.66 12.69
N ASP A 55 -11.34 17.03 11.85
CA ASP A 55 -11.77 15.63 12.05
C ASP A 55 -10.63 14.62 11.82
N ARG A 56 -9.56 15.08 11.17
CA ARG A 56 -8.41 14.26 10.79
C ARG A 56 -7.12 15.03 11.07
N LEU A 57 -6.08 14.30 11.43
CA LEU A 57 -4.76 14.87 11.70
C LEU A 57 -3.73 14.24 10.78
N PRO A 58 -2.82 15.04 10.18
CA PRO A 58 -1.70 14.49 9.44
C PRO A 58 -0.67 13.93 10.43
N MET A 59 -0.02 12.83 10.06
CA MET A 59 1.00 12.18 10.87
C MET A 59 2.06 11.55 9.97
N LEU A 60 3.34 11.75 10.29
CA LEU A 60 4.45 11.07 9.63
C LEU A 60 4.79 9.79 10.39
N VAL A 61 4.77 8.66 9.70
CA VAL A 61 5.12 7.36 10.29
C VAL A 61 6.17 6.66 9.46
N ARG A 62 6.99 5.84 10.12
CA ARG A 62 7.92 4.95 9.42
C ARG A 62 7.14 3.85 8.68
N TRP A 63 7.34 3.71 7.37
CA TRP A 63 6.70 2.63 6.62
C TRP A 63 7.36 1.26 6.89
N GLY A 64 6.72 0.47 7.73
CA GLY A 64 7.19 -0.81 8.24
C GLY A 64 6.82 -0.88 9.70
N LEU A 65 5.64 -1.43 9.95
CA LEU A 65 4.99 -1.54 11.24
C LEU A 65 5.80 -2.41 12.19
N ILE A 66 5.95 -1.94 13.42
CA ILE A 66 6.57 -2.69 14.51
C ILE A 66 5.50 -2.93 15.57
N PRO A 67 5.07 -4.18 15.80
CA PRO A 67 4.12 -4.47 16.86
C PRO A 67 4.68 -4.12 18.24
N THR A 68 3.82 -3.65 19.14
CA THR A 68 4.20 -3.16 20.47
C THR A 68 4.89 -4.20 21.38
N TRP A 69 4.74 -5.49 21.09
CA TRP A 69 5.35 -6.59 21.86
C TRP A 69 6.75 -6.98 21.38
N VAL A 70 7.24 -6.40 20.29
CA VAL A 70 8.59 -6.65 19.78
C VAL A 70 9.62 -6.09 20.78
N LYS A 71 10.66 -6.86 21.07
CA LYS A 71 11.75 -6.44 21.98
C LYS A 71 13.01 -6.01 21.23
N ASP A 72 13.36 -6.74 20.18
CA ASP A 72 14.48 -6.43 19.29
C ASP A 72 13.96 -6.25 17.86
N THR A 73 14.08 -5.03 17.35
CA THR A 73 13.63 -4.66 16.01
C THR A 73 14.55 -5.18 14.90
N ARG A 74 15.79 -5.54 15.23
CA ARG A 74 16.80 -6.02 14.26
C ARG A 74 16.53 -7.45 13.79
N GLU A 75 15.96 -8.27 14.67
CA GLU A 75 15.59 -9.65 14.37
C GLU A 75 14.16 -9.80 13.84
N PHE A 76 13.39 -8.71 13.86
CA PHE A 76 11.98 -8.73 13.46
C PHE A 76 11.82 -8.46 11.95
N PRO A 77 10.97 -9.23 11.23
CA PRO A 77 10.74 -9.00 9.81
C PRO A 77 10.11 -7.64 9.54
N LEU A 78 10.47 -7.03 8.40
CA LEU A 78 9.91 -5.74 8.00
C LEU A 78 8.44 -5.89 7.55
N LEU A 79 7.50 -5.44 8.38
CA LEU A 79 6.06 -5.50 8.11
C LEU A 79 5.54 -4.20 7.49
N PHE A 80 5.84 -3.95 6.22
CA PHE A 80 5.36 -2.75 5.51
C PHE A 80 4.01 -2.95 4.81
N ASN A 81 3.57 -4.20 4.62
CA ASN A 81 2.25 -4.55 4.10
C ASN A 81 1.51 -5.50 5.05
N ALA A 82 0.20 -5.33 5.13
CA ALA A 82 -0.72 -6.25 5.80
C ALA A 82 -1.72 -6.80 4.78
N ARG A 83 -1.98 -8.12 4.79
CA ARG A 83 -3.03 -8.71 3.95
C ARG A 83 -4.38 -8.47 4.61
N SER A 84 -5.27 -7.74 3.93
CA SER A 84 -6.59 -7.35 4.44
C SER A 84 -7.41 -8.54 4.91
N GLU A 85 -7.31 -9.69 4.23
CA GLU A 85 -8.07 -10.92 4.53
C GLU A 85 -7.77 -11.54 5.90
N GLY A 86 -6.67 -11.16 6.55
CA GLY A 86 -6.29 -11.69 7.86
C GLY A 86 -5.71 -10.65 8.81
N ALA A 87 -5.86 -9.35 8.49
CA ALA A 87 -5.26 -8.28 9.28
C ALA A 87 -5.95 -8.12 10.64
N ALA A 88 -7.25 -8.43 10.75
CA ALA A 88 -8.02 -8.30 11.98
C ALA A 88 -7.70 -9.40 13.01
N GLU A 89 -7.12 -10.52 12.58
CA GLU A 89 -6.86 -11.70 13.39
C GLU A 89 -5.38 -11.83 13.76
N LYS A 90 -4.48 -11.42 12.86
CA LYS A 90 -3.03 -11.57 13.06
C LYS A 90 -2.52 -10.70 14.20
N ALA A 91 -1.73 -11.31 15.10
CA ALA A 91 -1.18 -10.64 16.28
C ALA A 91 -0.41 -9.34 15.96
N SER A 92 0.27 -9.28 14.81
CA SER A 92 1.01 -8.08 14.38
C SER A 92 0.12 -6.90 13.99
N PHE A 93 -1.14 -7.12 13.59
CA PHE A 93 -2.00 -6.10 12.98
C PHE A 93 -3.35 -5.92 13.68
N LYS A 94 -3.83 -6.91 14.44
CA LYS A 94 -5.18 -6.91 15.04
C LYS A 94 -5.47 -5.67 15.90
N ALA A 95 -4.47 -5.22 16.67
CA ALA A 95 -4.61 -4.04 17.52
C ALA A 95 -4.73 -2.78 16.67
N ALA A 96 -3.84 -2.60 15.69
CA ALA A 96 -3.88 -1.49 14.75
C ALA A 96 -5.18 -1.45 13.93
N MET A 97 -5.63 -2.60 13.42
CA MET A 97 -6.88 -2.72 12.68
C MET A 97 -8.10 -2.28 13.51
N ARG A 98 -8.08 -2.54 14.82
CA ARG A 98 -9.16 -2.15 15.72
C ARG A 98 -9.10 -0.69 16.15
N HIS A 99 -7.91 -0.14 16.36
CA HIS A 99 -7.76 1.13 17.10
C HIS A 99 -7.03 2.24 16.35
N ARG A 100 -6.31 1.91 15.27
CA ARG A 100 -5.33 2.80 14.64
C ARG A 100 -5.32 2.60 13.12
N ARG A 101 -6.49 2.77 12.51
CA ARG A 101 -6.64 2.85 11.06
C ARG A 101 -6.21 4.24 10.58
N ALA A 102 -5.56 4.28 9.42
CA ALA A 102 -5.02 5.49 8.81
C ALA A 102 -5.30 5.50 7.31
N LEU A 103 -5.21 6.67 6.69
CA LEU A 103 -5.21 6.87 5.25
C LEU A 103 -3.79 7.23 4.81
N VAL A 104 -3.28 6.60 3.76
CA VAL A 104 -1.96 6.91 3.19
C VAL A 104 -2.16 7.54 1.81
N PRO A 105 -2.00 8.87 1.64
CA PRO A 105 -2.12 9.50 0.33
C PRO A 105 -1.02 9.01 -0.62
N ALA A 106 -1.39 8.79 -1.87
CA ALA A 106 -0.46 8.45 -2.93
C ALA A 106 -0.96 9.00 -4.28
N SER A 107 -0.04 9.28 -5.18
CA SER A 107 -0.31 9.57 -6.59
C SER A 107 -0.36 8.30 -7.45
N GLY A 108 -0.05 7.15 -6.86
CA GLY A 108 0.05 5.85 -7.52
C GLY A 108 1.13 4.99 -6.87
N PHE A 109 1.31 3.77 -7.35
CA PHE A 109 2.27 2.79 -6.84
C PHE A 109 3.02 2.08 -7.96
N TYR A 110 4.10 1.38 -7.63
CA TYR A 110 4.84 0.58 -8.59
C TYR A 110 4.73 -0.90 -8.27
N GLU A 111 4.58 -1.71 -9.33
CA GLU A 111 4.68 -3.16 -9.26
C GLU A 111 5.53 -3.70 -10.42
N TRP A 112 6.11 -4.88 -10.21
CA TRP A 112 7.01 -5.51 -11.17
C TRP A 112 6.37 -6.74 -11.78
N ARG A 113 6.14 -6.70 -13.10
CA ARG A 113 5.71 -7.89 -13.84
C ARG A 113 6.89 -8.84 -13.96
N GLN A 114 6.79 -10.00 -13.30
CA GLN A 114 7.80 -11.04 -13.38
C GLN A 114 7.71 -11.74 -14.74
N THR A 115 8.83 -11.82 -15.45
CA THR A 115 8.94 -12.55 -16.73
C THR A 115 10.06 -13.57 -16.62
N GLY A 116 9.69 -14.81 -16.31
CA GLY A 116 10.52 -16.03 -16.33
C GLY A 116 12.04 -15.84 -16.31
N GLY A 117 12.62 -15.55 -15.14
CA GLY A 117 14.07 -15.51 -14.91
C GLY A 117 14.79 -14.22 -15.33
N LYS A 118 14.11 -13.25 -15.97
CA LYS A 118 14.66 -11.92 -16.25
C LYS A 118 14.29 -10.92 -15.16
N LYS A 119 15.00 -9.78 -15.11
CA LYS A 119 14.62 -8.64 -14.26
C LYS A 119 13.16 -8.26 -14.58
N GLY A 120 12.32 -8.16 -13.55
CA GLY A 120 10.92 -7.80 -13.72
C GLY A 120 10.77 -6.42 -14.35
N GLN A 121 9.79 -6.28 -15.26
CA GLN A 121 9.43 -4.99 -15.86
C GLN A 121 8.67 -4.15 -14.83
N PRO A 122 9.16 -2.98 -14.40
CA PRO A 122 8.41 -2.10 -13.53
C PRO A 122 7.26 -1.41 -14.29
N TYR A 123 6.14 -1.28 -13.59
CA TYR A 123 4.96 -0.52 -14.00
C TYR A 123 4.69 0.56 -12.98
N TRP A 124 4.44 1.78 -13.46
CA TRP A 124 3.82 2.86 -12.71
C TRP A 124 2.31 2.73 -12.84
N ILE A 125 1.64 2.42 -11.73
CA ILE A 125 0.21 2.21 -11.66
C ILE A 125 -0.41 3.41 -10.97
N ARG A 126 -1.25 4.16 -11.69
CA ARG A 126 -1.86 5.39 -11.18
C ARG A 126 -3.36 5.45 -11.48
N PRO A 127 -4.15 6.15 -10.65
CA PRO A 127 -5.56 6.44 -10.96
C PRO A 127 -5.69 7.12 -12.33
N ARG A 128 -6.70 6.73 -13.12
CA ARG A 128 -6.94 7.34 -14.45
C ARG A 128 -7.48 8.77 -14.39
N HIS A 129 -8.37 9.03 -13.43
CA HIS A 129 -9.18 10.25 -13.39
C HIS A 129 -8.84 11.18 -12.21
N SER A 130 -8.21 10.66 -11.16
CA SER A 130 -7.79 11.43 -10.00
C SER A 130 -6.26 11.58 -9.99
N GLY A 131 -5.73 12.67 -9.43
CA GLY A 131 -4.29 12.80 -9.17
C GLY A 131 -3.84 12.19 -7.83
N LEU A 132 -4.81 11.81 -6.99
CA LEU A 132 -4.59 11.31 -5.63
C LEU A 132 -5.55 10.16 -5.29
N ILE A 133 -5.03 9.21 -4.53
CA ILE A 133 -5.76 8.10 -3.91
C ILE A 133 -5.31 7.99 -2.46
N ALA A 134 -6.12 7.36 -1.62
CA ALA A 134 -5.73 7.03 -0.25
C ALA A 134 -5.70 5.50 -0.09
N PHE A 135 -4.55 4.96 0.28
CA PHE A 135 -4.47 3.57 0.69
C PHE A 135 -4.98 3.39 2.12
N ALA A 136 -5.63 2.26 2.37
CA ALA A 136 -5.97 1.84 3.71
C ALA A 136 -4.68 1.48 4.47
N GLY A 137 -4.35 2.24 5.51
CA GLY A 137 -3.18 2.07 6.34
C GLY A 137 -3.52 1.63 7.75
N LEU A 138 -2.54 1.03 8.42
CA LEU A 138 -2.54 0.69 9.84
C LEU A 138 -1.31 1.31 10.48
N ILE A 139 -1.45 1.88 11.67
CA ILE A 139 -0.33 2.50 12.41
C ILE A 139 -0.21 1.93 13.83
N GLU A 140 1.00 2.01 14.37
CA GLU A 140 1.35 1.64 15.74
C GLU A 140 2.43 2.58 16.25
N THR A 141 2.30 3.01 17.51
CA THR A 141 3.36 3.68 18.24
C THR A 141 4.15 2.60 18.97
N TYR A 142 5.39 2.38 18.53
CA TYR A 142 6.30 1.43 19.13
C TYR A 142 7.17 2.12 20.18
N ALA A 143 7.10 1.64 21.42
CA ALA A 143 7.97 2.09 22.51
C ALA A 143 9.19 1.16 22.60
N GLU A 144 10.38 1.70 22.36
CA GLU A 144 11.62 0.98 22.54
C GLU A 144 11.91 0.73 24.04
N PRO A 145 12.64 -0.35 24.39
CA PRO A 145 13.05 -0.59 25.77
C PRO A 145 13.82 0.58 26.43
N GLY A 146 14.45 1.44 25.64
CA GLY A 146 15.16 2.64 26.09
C GLY A 146 14.26 3.86 26.35
N GLY A 147 12.95 3.75 26.13
CA GLY A 147 11.97 4.82 26.37
C GLY A 147 11.70 5.75 25.18
N SER A 148 12.40 5.57 24.06
CA SER A 148 12.08 6.27 22.80
C SER A 148 10.80 5.69 22.19
N GLU A 149 9.97 6.55 21.60
CA GLU A 149 8.79 6.13 20.84
C GLU A 149 8.99 6.39 19.35
N MET A 150 8.41 5.53 18.52
CA MET A 150 8.42 5.66 17.07
C MET A 150 7.07 5.24 16.49
N ASP A 151 6.46 6.14 15.73
CA ASP A 151 5.29 5.79 14.95
C ASP A 151 5.67 5.01 13.69
N THR A 152 5.01 3.88 13.50
CA THR A 152 5.26 2.94 12.42
C THR A 152 3.94 2.57 11.74
N GLY A 153 3.98 2.20 10.47
CA GLY A 153 2.76 1.87 9.73
C GLY A 153 2.93 0.84 8.64
N ALA A 154 1.82 0.24 8.24
CA ALA A 154 1.72 -0.71 7.14
C ALA A 154 0.56 -0.34 6.22
N ILE A 155 0.69 -0.69 4.94
CA ILE A 155 -0.38 -0.53 3.95
C ILE A 155 -1.13 -1.85 3.81
N LEU A 156 -2.46 -1.79 3.80
CA LEU A 156 -3.28 -2.96 3.53
C LEU A 156 -3.26 -3.29 2.05
N THR A 157 -3.15 -4.59 1.78
CA THR A 157 -3.17 -5.15 0.43
C THR A 157 -4.30 -6.15 0.30
N ILE A 158 -4.79 -6.33 -0.92
CA ILE A 158 -5.81 -7.30 -1.30
C ILE A 158 -5.40 -7.99 -2.60
N SER A 159 -6.08 -9.08 -2.95
CA SER A 159 -5.93 -9.73 -4.25
C SER A 159 -6.16 -8.74 -5.38
N ALA A 160 -5.29 -8.78 -6.39
CA ALA A 160 -5.40 -7.89 -7.54
C ALA A 160 -6.68 -8.18 -8.35
N ASN A 161 -7.27 -7.12 -8.89
CA ASN A 161 -8.33 -7.24 -9.89
C ASN A 161 -7.76 -7.68 -11.26
N ALA A 162 -8.62 -7.90 -12.26
CA ALA A 162 -8.19 -8.37 -13.58
C ALA A 162 -7.18 -7.44 -14.28
N ASP A 163 -7.27 -6.13 -14.02
CA ASP A 163 -6.38 -5.14 -14.63
C ASP A 163 -4.96 -5.22 -14.08
N ILE A 164 -4.78 -5.61 -12.81
CA ILE A 164 -3.46 -5.66 -12.17
C ILE A 164 -2.91 -7.08 -12.05
N ALA A 165 -3.76 -8.11 -12.09
CA ALA A 165 -3.38 -9.51 -11.88
C ALA A 165 -2.32 -10.04 -12.87
N HIS A 166 -2.24 -9.46 -14.06
CA HIS A 166 -1.22 -9.81 -15.06
C HIS A 166 0.17 -9.20 -14.75
N ILE A 167 0.24 -8.23 -13.84
CA ILE A 167 1.47 -7.59 -13.34
C ILE A 167 1.87 -8.23 -12.00
N HIS A 168 0.93 -8.29 -11.05
CA HIS A 168 1.16 -8.78 -9.70
C HIS A 168 -0.14 -9.33 -9.09
N ASP A 169 -0.07 -10.34 -8.22
CA ASP A 169 -1.24 -11.02 -7.62
C ASP A 169 -1.94 -10.19 -6.52
N ARG A 170 -1.33 -9.07 -6.13
CA ARG A 170 -1.76 -8.18 -5.04
C ARG A 170 -1.74 -6.72 -5.47
N MET A 171 -2.65 -5.95 -4.89
CA MET A 171 -2.72 -4.49 -5.02
C MET A 171 -3.01 -3.85 -3.64
N PRO A 172 -2.71 -2.56 -3.42
CA PRO A 172 -3.13 -1.87 -2.22
C PRO A 172 -4.65 -1.73 -2.16
N VAL A 173 -5.21 -1.72 -0.95
CA VAL A 173 -6.62 -1.37 -0.73
C VAL A 173 -6.74 0.15 -0.81
N VAL A 174 -7.65 0.64 -1.66
CA VAL A 174 -7.95 2.06 -1.83
C VAL A 174 -9.25 2.35 -1.10
N ILE A 175 -9.26 3.39 -0.27
CA ILE A 175 -10.49 3.89 0.36
C ILE A 175 -10.99 5.07 -0.48
N ASP A 176 -12.29 5.10 -0.76
CA ASP A 176 -12.91 6.21 -1.48
C ASP A 176 -13.08 7.42 -0.54
N PRO A 177 -12.99 8.67 -1.04
CA PRO A 177 -13.07 9.87 -0.18
C PRO A 177 -14.34 9.94 0.68
N GLU A 178 -15.47 9.42 0.17
CA GLU A 178 -16.74 9.33 0.89
C GLU A 178 -16.67 8.41 2.12
N ASP A 179 -15.78 7.42 2.12
CA ASP A 179 -15.62 6.44 3.19
C ASP A 179 -14.50 6.79 4.18
N PHE A 180 -13.78 7.90 3.99
CA PHE A 180 -12.65 8.29 4.85
C PHE A 180 -13.04 8.38 6.33
N ALA A 181 -14.17 9.02 6.65
CA ALA A 181 -14.64 9.14 8.03
C ALA A 181 -14.96 7.77 8.63
N ARG A 182 -15.65 6.91 7.87
CA ARG A 182 -16.03 5.56 8.27
C ARG A 182 -14.81 4.67 8.50
N TRP A 183 -13.84 4.73 7.60
CA TRP A 183 -12.58 4.00 7.74
C TRP A 183 -11.80 4.46 8.98
N LEU A 184 -11.71 5.75 9.25
CA LEU A 184 -10.92 6.28 10.36
C LEU A 184 -11.61 6.14 11.74
N ASP A 185 -12.93 5.96 11.81
CA ASP A 185 -13.66 5.85 13.07
C ASP A 185 -13.40 4.52 13.81
N CYS A 186 -12.30 4.46 14.54
CA CYS A 186 -11.94 3.32 15.39
C CYS A 186 -12.61 3.36 16.78
N ARG A 187 -13.46 4.37 17.05
CA ARG A 187 -14.12 4.55 18.35
C ARG A 187 -15.49 3.90 18.37
N THR A 188 -16.24 4.03 17.28
CA THR A 188 -17.59 3.48 17.16
C THR A 188 -17.65 2.26 16.25
N LEU A 189 -16.71 2.10 15.30
CA LEU A 189 -16.71 1.01 14.33
C LEU A 189 -15.59 0.00 14.57
N GLU A 190 -15.97 -1.27 14.64
CA GLU A 190 -15.05 -2.40 14.71
C GLU A 190 -14.60 -2.84 13.30
N PRO A 191 -13.52 -3.63 13.18
CA PRO A 191 -13.02 -4.09 11.87
C PRO A 191 -14.08 -4.74 10.97
N ARG A 192 -15.06 -5.43 11.55
CA ARG A 192 -16.16 -6.05 10.82
C ARG A 192 -17.10 -5.04 10.14
N ASP A 193 -17.24 -3.84 10.72
CA ASP A 193 -18.18 -2.82 10.27
C ASP A 193 -17.62 -2.01 9.09
N VAL A 194 -16.35 -2.22 8.75
CA VAL A 194 -15.64 -1.59 7.62
C VAL A 194 -15.06 -2.63 6.65
N ALA A 195 -15.42 -3.90 6.81
CA ALA A 195 -14.88 -5.00 6.00
C ALA A 195 -15.27 -4.89 4.52
N ASP A 196 -16.43 -4.29 4.23
CA ASP A 196 -16.91 -4.01 2.87
C ASP A 196 -16.05 -2.97 2.13
N LEU A 197 -15.31 -2.12 2.85
CA LEU A 197 -14.34 -1.19 2.28
C LEU A 197 -13.06 -1.91 1.82
N LEU A 198 -12.78 -3.10 2.36
CA LEU A 198 -11.59 -3.90 2.04
C LEU A 198 -11.83 -4.74 0.78
N ARG A 199 -11.99 -4.07 -0.36
CA ARG A 199 -12.24 -4.68 -1.66
C ARG A 199 -11.19 -4.22 -2.69
N PRO A 200 -10.93 -5.02 -3.75
CA PRO A 200 -10.11 -4.55 -4.87
C PRO A 200 -10.74 -3.30 -5.49
N ALA A 201 -9.91 -2.39 -6.00
CA ALA A 201 -10.43 -1.24 -6.74
C ALA A 201 -11.23 -1.71 -7.96
N GLN A 202 -12.21 -0.89 -8.37
CA GLN A 202 -13.05 -1.17 -9.52
C GLN A 202 -12.21 -1.41 -10.78
N LEU A 203 -12.76 -2.17 -11.72
CA LEU A 203 -12.13 -2.32 -13.03
C LEU A 203 -12.00 -0.95 -13.70
N ASP A 204 -10.93 -0.79 -14.46
CA ASP A 204 -10.55 0.44 -15.16
C ASP A 204 -10.23 1.64 -14.25
N PHE A 205 -10.17 1.46 -12.92
CA PHE A 205 -9.79 2.52 -11.99
C PHE A 205 -8.34 2.97 -12.18
N PHE A 206 -7.46 2.00 -12.47
CA PHE A 206 -6.02 2.21 -12.62
C PHE A 206 -5.60 2.10 -14.10
N GLU A 207 -4.62 2.92 -14.48
CA GLU A 207 -3.78 2.64 -15.64
C GLU A 207 -2.40 2.18 -15.21
N ALA A 208 -1.86 1.20 -15.94
CA ALA A 208 -0.51 0.69 -15.73
C ALA A 208 0.39 1.12 -16.89
N ILE A 209 1.44 1.88 -16.56
CA ILE A 209 2.37 2.45 -17.52
C ILE A 209 3.74 1.78 -17.32
N PRO A 210 4.33 1.12 -18.33
CA PRO A 210 5.67 0.58 -18.22
C PRO A 210 6.68 1.73 -18.06
N VAL A 211 7.57 1.61 -17.08
CA VAL A 211 8.59 2.62 -16.78
C VAL A 211 10.00 2.04 -16.86
N SER A 212 11.00 2.92 -16.81
CA SER A 212 12.40 2.51 -16.77
C SER A 212 12.76 1.76 -15.49
N ASP A 213 13.84 0.97 -15.53
CA ASP A 213 14.40 0.26 -14.39
C ASP A 213 15.05 1.20 -13.34
N LEU A 214 15.11 2.50 -13.63
CA LEU A 214 15.54 3.56 -12.69
C LEU A 214 14.81 3.47 -11.35
N VAL A 215 13.53 3.08 -11.33
CA VAL A 215 12.76 2.94 -10.08
C VAL A 215 13.37 1.92 -9.12
N ASN A 216 14.12 0.93 -9.62
CA ASN A 216 14.70 -0.13 -8.79
C ASN A 216 15.67 0.42 -7.73
N LYS A 217 16.41 1.48 -8.07
CA LYS A 217 17.33 2.14 -7.14
C LYS A 217 16.57 3.18 -6.33
N VAL A 218 16.45 2.94 -5.02
CA VAL A 218 15.76 3.86 -4.08
C VAL A 218 16.40 5.26 -4.06
N ALA A 219 17.70 5.36 -4.35
CA ALA A 219 18.42 6.62 -4.43
C ALA A 219 17.98 7.52 -5.61
N ASN A 220 17.34 6.94 -6.63
CA ASN A 220 16.74 7.73 -7.69
C ASN A 220 15.42 8.29 -7.15
N THR A 221 15.30 9.62 -7.13
CA THR A 221 14.12 10.32 -6.56
C THR A 221 13.48 11.33 -7.51
N GLY A 222 14.00 11.50 -8.73
CA GLY A 222 13.51 12.50 -9.68
C GLY A 222 12.31 12.05 -10.53
N PRO A 223 11.68 13.00 -11.25
CA PRO A 223 10.52 12.74 -12.11
C PRO A 223 10.81 11.79 -13.28
N GLU A 224 12.07 11.65 -13.69
CA GLU A 224 12.52 10.74 -14.75
C GLU A 224 12.16 9.26 -14.49
N ILE A 225 11.92 8.89 -13.24
CA ILE A 225 11.51 7.54 -12.83
C ILE A 225 10.15 7.15 -13.41
N GLN A 226 9.26 8.13 -13.63
CA GLN A 226 7.92 7.92 -14.16
C GLN A 226 7.85 8.05 -15.69
N GLN A 227 8.98 8.33 -16.36
CA GLN A 227 9.02 8.36 -17.81
C GLN A 227 8.75 6.96 -18.37
N ARG A 228 7.97 6.92 -19.46
CA ARG A 228 7.64 5.68 -20.16
C ARG A 228 8.94 4.99 -20.58
N GLY A 229 9.10 3.75 -20.14
CA GLY A 229 10.19 2.89 -20.53
C GLY A 229 9.83 2.06 -21.77
N GLU A 230 10.85 1.62 -22.49
CA GLU A 230 10.68 0.58 -23.51
C GLU A 230 10.30 -0.73 -22.81
N ILE A 231 9.21 -1.37 -23.27
CA ILE A 231 8.82 -2.69 -22.78
C ILE A 231 9.83 -3.70 -23.32
N GLY A 232 10.58 -4.37 -22.45
CA GLY A 232 11.41 -5.50 -22.89
C GLY A 232 10.55 -6.56 -23.60
N PRO A 233 11.09 -7.30 -24.59
CA PRO A 233 10.30 -8.20 -25.42
C PRO A 233 9.44 -9.14 -24.57
N GLU A 234 8.16 -9.27 -24.94
CA GLU A 234 7.26 -10.21 -24.27
C GLU A 234 7.89 -11.61 -24.26
N PRO A 235 7.94 -12.30 -23.12
CA PRO A 235 8.36 -13.69 -23.13
C PRO A 235 7.37 -14.49 -23.98
N ASP A 236 7.89 -15.28 -24.91
CA ASP A 236 7.10 -16.24 -25.66
C ASP A 236 6.21 -17.03 -24.70
N LYS A 237 4.91 -17.12 -25.03
CA LYS A 237 3.95 -17.94 -24.28
C LYS A 237 4.55 -19.34 -24.16
N VAL A 238 5.01 -19.70 -22.96
CA VAL A 238 5.46 -21.06 -22.67
C VAL A 238 4.25 -21.96 -22.92
N LYS A 239 4.25 -22.65 -24.07
CA LYS A 239 3.27 -23.70 -24.37
C LYS A 239 3.40 -24.72 -23.25
N ARG A 240 2.44 -24.76 -22.34
CA ARG A 240 2.26 -25.89 -21.43
C ARG A 240 2.18 -27.14 -22.31
N GLN A 241 3.25 -27.94 -22.33
CA GLN A 241 3.16 -29.29 -22.86
C GLN A 241 2.12 -30.02 -22.01
N LYS A 242 1.08 -30.53 -22.67
CA LYS A 242 0.19 -31.51 -22.05
C LYS A 242 1.05 -32.68 -21.58
N PRO A 243 0.85 -33.21 -20.36
CA PRO A 243 1.44 -34.50 -20.00
C PRO A 243 0.98 -35.51 -21.06
N GLY A 244 1.94 -36.18 -21.70
CA GLY A 244 1.64 -37.27 -22.62
C GLY A 244 0.84 -38.33 -21.88
N ALA A 245 -0.20 -38.86 -22.53
CA ALA A 245 -0.88 -40.05 -22.08
C ALA A 245 0.16 -41.18 -22.06
N ASP A 246 0.47 -41.69 -20.88
CA ASP A 246 1.28 -42.88 -20.69
C ASP A 246 0.40 -44.08 -21.04
N ASP A 247 0.54 -44.53 -22.29
CA ASP A 247 -0.07 -45.73 -22.84
C ASP A 247 0.86 -46.90 -22.51
N SER A 248 0.88 -47.32 -21.25
CA SER A 248 1.58 -48.54 -20.81
C SER A 248 0.60 -49.47 -20.09
N GLN A 249 -0.40 -49.93 -20.83
CA GLN A 249 -1.09 -51.16 -20.52
C GLN A 249 -0.30 -52.35 -21.11
N MET A 250 -0.08 -53.35 -20.25
CA MET A 250 0.21 -54.76 -20.56
C MET A 250 1.65 -55.14 -20.93
N THR A 251 2.38 -55.74 -19.99
CA THR A 251 2.84 -57.14 -20.14
C THR A 251 3.25 -57.74 -18.79
N LEU A 252 2.44 -58.72 -18.34
CA LEU A 252 2.81 -60.01 -17.73
C LEU A 252 4.18 -60.11 -17.03
N PHE A 253 4.18 -60.25 -15.70
CA PHE A 253 4.49 -61.47 -14.92
C PHE A 253 4.29 -61.19 -13.43
#